data_AF-A0A150L569-F1
#
_entry.id   AF-A0A150L569-F1
#
_cell.length_a   1.000
_cell.length_b   1.000
_cell.length_c   1.000
_cell.angle_alpha   90.00
_cell.angle_beta   90.00
_cell.angle_gamma   90.00
#
_symmetry.space_group_name_H-M   'P 1'
#
loop_
_entity.id
_entity.type
_entity.pdbx_description
1 polymer ?
#
loop_
_entity_poly.entity_id
_entity_poly.type
_entity_poly.pdbx_seq_one_letter_code
_entity_poly.pdbx_strand_id
1 'polypeptide(L)' 'MAAGTFVQGASIELTADGPIRPPYVAYVQGGLTYSHVKIAICSAIDQLIEKQLIRL' A
#
# COMPACT_ATOMS: atom_id res chain seq x y z
N MET A 1 -5.99 1.56 -7.19
CA MET A 1 -4.75 2.36 -7.13
C MET A 1 -4.86 3.29 -5.94
N ALA A 2 -3.94 3.15 -4.98
CA ALA A 2 -3.72 4.08 -3.89
C ALA A 2 -2.57 5.02 -4.29
N ALA A 3 -2.85 6.30 -4.45
CA ALA A 3 -1.90 7.30 -4.92
C ALA A 3 -2.18 8.67 -4.28
N GLY A 4 -2.12 8.72 -2.94
CA GLY A 4 -2.22 9.96 -2.16
C GLY A 4 -0.90 10.72 -2.16
N THR A 5 -0.44 11.13 -3.34
CA THR A 5 0.87 11.75 -3.56
C THR A 5 0.76 13.28 -3.55
N PHE A 6 1.80 13.98 -3.09
CA PHE A 6 1.88 15.44 -3.15
C PHE A 6 1.95 15.93 -4.60
N VAL A 7 2.72 15.24 -5.44
CA VAL A 7 2.77 15.48 -6.88
C VAL A 7 1.98 14.40 -7.59
N GLN A 8 1.02 14.80 -8.43
CA GLN A 8 0.14 13.86 -9.12
C GLN A 8 0.94 12.84 -9.95
N GLY A 9 0.74 11.55 -9.65
CA GLY A 9 1.38 10.45 -10.37
C GLY A 9 2.84 10.18 -10.01
N ALA A 10 3.38 10.83 -8.97
CA ALA A 10 4.76 10.61 -8.54
C ALA A 10 4.94 9.23 -7.89
N SER A 11 5.50 8.27 -8.62
CA SER A 11 5.76 6.92 -8.11
C SER A 11 6.95 6.81 -7.14
N ILE A 12 7.68 7.91 -6.92
CA ILE A 12 8.70 7.99 -5.85
C ILE A 12 8.06 8.14 -4.47
N GLU A 13 6.83 8.63 -4.41
CA GLU A 13 6.01 8.64 -3.22
C GLU A 13 5.34 7.28 -3.03
N LEU A 14 4.85 6.99 -1.82
CA LEU A 14 4.25 5.69 -1.54
C LEU A 14 2.98 5.50 -2.36
N THR A 15 2.97 4.47 -3.20
CA THR A 15 1.85 4.11 -4.07
C THR A 15 1.61 2.60 -4.04
N ALA A 16 0.38 2.19 -4.31
CA ALA A 16 0.04 0.78 -4.46
C ALA A 16 -1.03 0.56 -5.53
N ASP A 17 -0.81 -0.37 -6.45
CA ASP A 17 -1.76 -0.75 -7.48
C ASP A 17 -1.54 -2.19 -7.95
N GLY A 18 -2.45 -2.70 -8.76
CA GLY A 18 -2.40 -4.09 -9.22
C GLY A 18 -3.63 -4.43 -10.03
N PRO A 19 -3.53 -5.40 -10.95
CA PRO A 19 -4.67 -5.82 -11.75
C PRO A 19 -5.69 -6.60 -10.89
N ILE A 20 -6.98 -6.32 -11.07
CA ILE A 20 -8.08 -7.08 -10.44
C ILE A 20 -8.31 -8.38 -11.21
N ARG A 21 -7.33 -9.28 -11.16
CA ARG A 21 -7.40 -10.62 -11.73
C ARG A 21 -6.50 -11.57 -10.96
N PRO A 22 -6.81 -12.88 -10.88
CA PRO A 22 -5.93 -13.85 -10.25
C PRO A 22 -4.49 -13.79 -10.79
N PRO A 23 -3.46 -13.87 -9.93
CA PRO A 23 -3.50 -14.16 -8.49
C PRO A 23 -3.62 -12.90 -7.59
N TYR A 24 -4.23 -11.81 -8.09
CA TYR A 24 -4.52 -10.57 -7.36
C TYR A 24 -3.28 -9.90 -6.73
N VAL A 25 -2.16 -9.91 -7.47
CA VAL A 25 -0.90 -9.29 -7.03
C VAL A 25 -1.04 -7.77 -6.98
N ALA A 26 -0.69 -7.19 -5.83
CA ALA A 26 -0.49 -5.76 -5.66
C ALA A 26 1.01 -5.44 -5.70
N TYR A 27 1.37 -4.41 -6.45
CA TYR A 27 2.66 -3.75 -6.43
C TYR A 27 2.57 -2.61 -5.41
N VAL A 28 3.48 -2.63 -4.44
CA VAL A 28 3.58 -1.60 -3.40
C VAL A 28 4.99 -1.06 -3.45
N GLN A 29 5.13 0.22 -3.81
CA GLN A 29 6.42 0.84 -4.10
C GLN A 29 6.48 2.30 -3.66
N GLY A 30 7.70 2.85 -3.69
CA GLY A 30 7.97 4.24 -3.35
C GLY A 30 7.91 4.51 -1.85
N GLY A 31 8.09 5.77 -1.51
CA GLY A 31 8.15 6.25 -0.13
C GLY A 31 9.28 7.25 0.06
N LEU A 32 8.91 8.50 0.36
CA LEU A 32 9.87 9.57 0.61
C LEU A 32 10.68 9.36 1.89
N THR A 33 10.08 8.71 2.89
CA THR A 33 10.75 8.37 4.15
C THR A 33 10.39 6.96 4.56
N TYR A 34 11.37 6.26 5.12
CA TYR A 34 11.18 4.89 5.62
C TYR A 34 10.08 4.82 6.69
N SER A 35 10.04 5.81 7.61
CA SER A 35 9.03 5.88 8.67
C SER A 35 7.61 5.94 8.10
N HIS A 36 7.38 6.74 7.05
CA HIS A 36 6.08 6.81 6.40
C HIS A 36 5.66 5.45 5.81
N VAL A 37 6.58 4.78 5.10
CA VAL A 37 6.31 3.45 4.54
C VAL A 37 5.97 2.44 5.63
N LYS A 38 6.77 2.39 6.70
CA LYS A 38 6.54 1.46 7.81
C LYS A 38 5.17 1.68 8.46
N ILE A 39 4.79 2.93 8.73
CA ILE A 39 3.48 3.27 9.31
C ILE A 39 2.35 2.83 8.37
N ALA A 40 2.46 3.12 7.08
CA ALA A 40 1.43 2.79 6.10
C ALA A 40 1.23 1.27 5.94
N ILE A 41 2.32 0.49 5.90
CA ILE A 41 2.24 -0.98 5.79
C ILE A 41 1.67 -1.60 7.06
N CYS A 42 2.11 -1.17 8.24
CA CYS A 42 1.52 -1.63 9.50
C CYS A 42 0.03 -1.33 9.54
N SER A 43 -0.39 -0.10 9.22
CA SER A 43 -1.81 0.27 9.19
C SER A 43 -2.61 -0.55 8.17
N ALA A 44 -2.05 -0.85 6.99
CA ALA A 44 -2.71 -1.69 6.00
C ALA A 44 -2.91 -3.13 6.51
N ILE A 45 -1.90 -3.71 7.17
CA ILE A 45 -2.00 -5.05 7.76
C ILE A 45 -3.02 -5.07 8.90
N ASP A 46 -2.98 -4.09 9.81
CA ASP A 46 -3.93 -3.97 10.92
C ASP A 46 -5.37 -3.92 10.42
N GLN A 47 -5.65 -3.13 9.38
CA GLN A 47 -6.99 -3.08 8.76
C GLN A 47 -7.45 -4.40 8.15
N LEU A 48 -6.52 -5.19 7.57
CA LEU A 48 -6.86 -6.51 7.03
C LEU A 48 -7.16 -7.51 8.15
N ILE A 49 -6.44 -7.42 9.27
CA ILE A 49 -6.68 -8.25 10.46
C ILE A 49 -8.03 -7.89 11.11
N GLU A 50 -8.32 -6.60 11.31
CA GLU A 50 -9.58 -6.11 11.88
C GLU A 50 -10.79 -6.58 11.05
N LYS A 51 -10.65 -6.62 9.73
CA LYS A 51 -11.67 -7.13 8.80
C LYS A 51 -11.69 -8.65 8.67
N GLN A 52 -10.85 -9.36 9.42
CA GLN A 52 -10.70 -10.82 9.38
C GLN A 52 -10.35 -11.38 7.99
N LEU A 53 -9.67 -10.59 7.15
CA LEU A 53 -9.24 -11.01 5.81
C LEU A 53 -7.93 -11.81 5.85
N ILE A 54 -7.11 -11.61 6.88
CA ILE A 54 -5.87 -12.35 7.14
C ILE A 54 -5.74 -12.68 8.65
N ARG A 55 -4.85 -13.60 8.99
CA ARG A 55 -4.44 -13.95 10.36
C ARG A 55 -2.91 -14.02 10.43
N LEU A 56 -2.33 -13.57 11.54
CA LEU A 56 -0.91 -13.67 11.84
C LEU A 56 -0.60 -14.94 12.65
#